data_AF-A0A927GI14-F1
#
_entry.id   AF-A0A927GI14-F1
#
_cell.length_a   1.000
_cell.length_b   1.000
_cell.length_c   1.000
_cell.angle_alpha   90.00
_cell.angle_beta   90.00
_cell.angle_gamma   90.00
#
_symmetry.space_group_name_H-M   'P 1'
#
loop_
_entity.id
_entity.type
_entity.pdbx_description
1 polymer ?
#
loop_
_entity_poly.entity_id
_entity_poly.type
_entity_poly.pdbx_seq_one_letter_code
_entity_poly.pdbx_strand_id
1 'polypeptide(L)'
;MMEGGGIRGIAYGGALRELEQQGILQGIERVGGTSAGAIQAALLAVGYSANEVIDVVNATPVQRLNDGRFIFFGGRHRLVKQYGWYRSDAFAAYLSELVARKTQKPNLTLGELHALA
;
A
#
# COMPACT_ATOMS: atom_id res chain seq x y z
N MET A 1 2.77 -1.91 12.58
CA MET A 1 1.83 -2.70 11.75
C MET A 1 0.66 -1.82 11.37
N MET A 2 0.30 -1.77 10.09
CA MET A 2 -0.79 -0.95 9.55
C MET A 2 -1.97 -1.85 9.18
N GLU A 3 -3.02 -1.81 9.99
CA GLU A 3 -4.21 -2.64 9.77
C GLU A 3 -5.17 -1.99 8.77
N GLY A 4 -5.77 -2.82 7.92
CA GLY A 4 -6.75 -2.37 6.95
C GLY A 4 -8.00 -1.77 7.62
N GLY A 5 -8.37 -0.55 7.22
CA GLY A 5 -9.60 0.09 7.68
C GLY A 5 -9.83 1.43 7.02
N GLY A 6 -10.06 1.46 5.70
CA GLY A 6 -10.46 2.63 4.89
C GLY A 6 -10.06 4.01 5.44
N ILE A 7 -10.99 4.67 6.14
CA ILE A 7 -10.87 6.02 6.75
C ILE A 7 -9.65 6.18 7.68
N ARG A 8 -9.12 5.10 8.25
CA ARG A 8 -7.93 5.09 9.11
C ARG A 8 -6.63 5.37 8.34
N GLY A 9 -6.63 5.39 7.01
CA GLY A 9 -5.48 5.82 6.20
C GLY A 9 -5.02 7.24 6.52
N ILE A 10 -5.96 8.15 6.82
CA ILE A 10 -5.63 9.51 7.25
C ILE A 10 -4.95 9.50 8.64
N ALA A 11 -5.40 8.63 9.54
CA ALA A 11 -4.83 8.49 10.88
C ALA A 11 -3.39 7.93 10.83
N TYR A 12 -3.10 6.99 9.94
CA TYR A 12 -1.73 6.52 9.71
C TYR A 12 -0.82 7.61 9.17
N GLY A 13 -1.33 8.48 8.30
CA GLY A 13 -0.61 9.67 7.85
C GLY A 13 -0.11 10.54 9.01
N GLY A 14 -1.01 10.89 9.94
CA GLY A 14 -0.64 11.66 11.12
C GLY A 14 0.42 10.97 11.98
N ALA A 15 0.26 9.67 12.22
CA ALA A 15 1.22 8.90 13.00
C ALA A 15 2.60 8.81 12.33
N LEU A 16 2.64 8.60 11.00
CA LEU A 16 3.90 8.55 10.24
C LEU A 16 4.62 9.90 10.26
N ARG A 17 3.88 11.00 10.15
CA ARG A 17 4.45 12.35 10.19
C ARG A 17 5.08 12.66 11.54
N GLU A 18 4.41 12.30 12.64
CA GLU A 18 4.97 12.48 13.99
C GLU A 18 6.24 11.63 14.16
N LEU A 19 6.21 10.36 13.74
CA LEU A 19 7.38 9.48 13.79
C LEU A 19 8.55 10.00 12.94
N GLU A 20 8.27 10.61 11.79
CA GLU A 20 9.28 11.25 10.93
C GLU A 20 9.88 12.49 11.59
N GLN A 21 9.03 13.35 12.18
CA GLN A 21 9.45 14.57 12.88
C GLN A 21 10.30 14.27 14.12
N GLN A 22 9.99 13.20 14.84
CA GLN A 22 10.76 12.71 16.00
C GLN A 22 12.06 12.00 15.59
N GLY A 23 12.31 11.81 14.28
CA GLY A 23 13.46 11.04 13.77
C GLY A 23 13.37 9.52 14.03
N ILE A 24 12.24 9.03 14.55
CA ILE A 24 12.03 7.62 14.91
C ILE A 24 11.82 6.77 13.64
N LEU A 25 11.20 7.35 12.61
CA LEU A 25 10.86 6.63 11.38
C LEU A 25 12.08 5.98 10.71
N GLN A 26 13.26 6.62 10.81
CA GLN A 26 14.51 6.11 10.23
C GLN A 26 15.04 4.84 10.92
N GLY A 27 14.65 4.60 12.18
CA GLY A 27 15.03 3.41 12.94
C GLY A 27 14.12 2.21 12.71
N ILE A 28 13.09 2.34 11.86
CA ILE A 28 12.15 1.24 11.58
C ILE A 28 12.74 0.31 10.52
N GLU A 29 13.14 -0.89 10.94
CA GLU A 29 13.65 -1.93 10.03
C GLU A 29 12.56 -2.66 9.27
N ARG A 30 11.36 -2.77 9.86
CA ARG A 30 10.31 -3.68 9.41
C ARG A 30 8.95 -3.01 9.48
N VAL A 31 8.25 -3.07 8.36
CA VAL A 31 6.88 -2.58 8.20
C VAL A 31 6.00 -3.70 7.69
N GLY A 32 4.72 -3.64 8.02
CA GLY A 32 3.76 -4.65 7.58
C GLY A 32 2.35 -4.09 7.66
N GLY A 33 1.50 -4.54 6.75
CA GLY A 33 0.11 -4.11 6.75
C GLY A 33 -0.83 -5.05 6.00
N THR A 34 -2.13 -4.86 6.22
CA THR A 34 -3.19 -5.71 5.68
C THR A 34 -4.18 -4.89 4.85
N SER A 35 -4.64 -5.44 3.71
CA SER A 35 -5.56 -4.74 2.79
C SER A 35 -5.03 -3.34 2.41
N ALA A 36 -5.79 -2.26 2.66
CA ALA A 36 -5.35 -0.87 2.41
C ALA A 36 -4.09 -0.46 3.21
N GLY A 37 -3.83 -1.09 4.36
CA GLY A 37 -2.61 -0.89 5.13
C GLY A 37 -1.37 -1.49 4.47
N ALA A 38 -1.53 -2.52 3.62
CA ALA A 38 -0.41 -3.13 2.89
C ALA A 38 0.19 -2.16 1.87
N ILE A 39 -0.64 -1.31 1.24
CA ILE A 39 -0.18 -0.29 0.29
C ILE A 39 0.71 0.73 1.00
N GLN A 40 0.25 1.25 2.14
CA GLN A 40 1.00 2.22 2.94
C GLN A 40 2.32 1.62 3.45
N ALA A 41 2.29 0.38 3.94
CA ALA A 41 3.48 -0.33 4.38
C ALA A 41 4.48 -0.53 3.22
N ALA A 42 4.01 -0.91 2.03
CA ALA A 42 4.87 -1.09 0.86
C ALA A 42 5.54 0.22 0.42
N LEU A 43 4.80 1.32 0.36
CA LEU A 43 5.34 2.63 0.01
C LEU A 43 6.40 3.10 1.01
N LEU A 44 6.12 2.94 2.31
CA LEU A 44 7.07 3.28 3.36
C LEU A 44 8.34 2.43 3.25
N ALA A 45 8.20 1.13 2.97
CA ALA A 45 9.34 0.22 2.82
C ALA A 45 10.27 0.60 1.66
N VAL A 46 9.72 1.14 0.57
CA VAL A 46 10.52 1.58 -0.60
C VAL A 46 11.01 3.04 -0.50
N GLY A 47 10.87 3.67 0.68
CA GLY A 47 11.46 4.98 0.96
C GLY A 47 10.57 6.19 0.63
N TYR A 48 9.24 6.02 0.63
CA TYR A 48 8.34 7.17 0.65
C TYR A 48 8.35 7.84 2.03
N SER A 49 8.41 9.17 2.05
CA SER A 49 8.18 9.98 3.25
C SER A 49 6.73 9.89 3.72
N ALA A 50 6.48 10.28 4.98
CA ALA A 50 5.14 10.26 5.54
C ALA A 50 4.13 11.08 4.70
N ASN A 51 4.55 12.25 4.21
CA ASN A 51 3.71 13.11 3.38
C ASN A 51 3.41 12.47 2.02
N GLU A 52 4.40 11.86 1.36
CA GLU A 52 4.17 11.23 0.06
C GLU A 52 3.24 10.01 0.19
N VAL A 53 3.34 9.24 1.28
CA VAL A 53 2.39 8.15 1.56
C VAL A 53 0.96 8.70 1.68
N ILE A 54 0.77 9.81 2.38
CA ILE A 54 -0.54 10.48 2.51
C ILE A 54 -1.07 10.91 1.15
N ASP A 55 -0.23 11.55 0.34
CA ASP A 55 -0.63 12.04 -0.99
C ASP A 55 -1.06 10.90 -1.90
N VAL A 56 -0.29 9.81 -1.93
CA VAL A 56 -0.63 8.61 -2.71
C VAL A 56 -1.93 7.98 -2.22
N VAL A 57 -2.12 7.86 -0.90
CA VAL A 57 -3.36 7.29 -0.33
C VAL A 57 -4.57 8.15 -0.63
N ASN A 58 -4.45 9.48 -0.56
CA ASN A 58 -5.53 10.41 -0.87
C ASN A 58 -5.87 10.44 -2.37
N ALA A 59 -4.86 10.31 -3.23
CA ALA A 59 -5.04 10.24 -4.68
C ALA A 59 -5.56 8.87 -5.15
N THR A 60 -5.25 7.81 -4.41
CA THR A 60 -5.80 6.48 -4.67
C THR A 60 -7.26 6.46 -4.24
N PRO A 61 -8.22 6.07 -5.09
CA PRO A 61 -9.61 5.92 -4.68
C PRO A 61 -9.79 4.66 -3.83
N VAL A 62 -9.20 4.66 -2.62
CA VAL A 62 -9.28 3.55 -1.65
C VAL A 62 -10.75 3.32 -1.24
N GLN A 63 -11.61 4.34 -1.33
CA GLN A 63 -13.06 4.15 -1.16
C GLN A 63 -13.66 3.17 -2.19
N ARG A 64 -13.17 3.15 -3.44
CA ARG A 64 -13.61 2.16 -4.45
C ARG A 64 -13.12 0.74 -4.15
N LEU A 65 -11.99 0.61 -3.43
CA LEU A 65 -11.53 -0.69 -2.93
C LEU A 65 -12.34 -1.14 -1.70
N ASN A 66 -12.99 -0.21 -0.99
CA ASN A 66 -13.76 -0.43 0.22
C ASN A 66 -15.25 -0.74 -0.03
N ASP A 67 -15.68 -0.88 -1.29
CA ASP A 67 -17.04 -1.32 -1.68
C ASP A 67 -17.24 -2.83 -1.45
N GLY A 68 -16.82 -3.32 -0.28
CA GLY A 68 -16.90 -4.71 0.19
C GLY A 68 -18.31 -5.32 0.19
N ARG A 69 -19.33 -4.54 -0.16
CA ARG A 69 -20.70 -5.00 -0.37
C ARG A 69 -20.86 -5.85 -1.64
N PHE A 70 -20.02 -5.68 -2.66
CA PHE A 70 -20.00 -6.55 -3.85
C PHE A 70 -19.02 -7.73 -3.74
N ILE A 71 -17.93 -7.59 -2.98
CA ILE A 71 -16.87 -8.61 -2.89
C ILE A 71 -17.31 -9.81 -2.03
N PHE A 72 -18.02 -9.60 -0.92
CA PHE A 72 -18.31 -10.68 0.04
C PHE A 72 -19.48 -11.60 -0.36
N PHE A 73 -20.50 -11.10 -1.05
CA PHE A 73 -21.68 -11.91 -1.41
C PHE A 73 -21.58 -12.64 -2.77
N GLY A 74 -20.64 -12.25 -3.66
CA GLY A 74 -20.51 -12.85 -5.00
C GLY A 74 -19.08 -13.19 -5.46
N GLY A 75 -18.03 -12.75 -4.75
CA GLY A 75 -16.65 -12.81 -5.23
C GLY A 75 -15.96 -14.17 -5.07
N ARG A 76 -16.30 -14.96 -4.05
CA ARG A 76 -15.58 -16.22 -3.74
C ARG A 76 -15.69 -17.28 -4.85
N HIS A 77 -16.80 -17.31 -5.58
CA HIS A 77 -16.98 -18.28 -6.68
C HIS A 77 -16.33 -17.86 -8.00
N ARG A 78 -16.16 -16.55 -8.26
CA ARG A 78 -15.53 -16.03 -9.48
C ARG A 78 -14.01 -15.85 -9.36
N LEU A 79 -13.50 -15.64 -8.14
CA LEU A 79 -12.05 -15.62 -7.83
C LEU A 79 -11.34 -16.93 -8.20
N VAL A 80 -12.00 -18.08 -8.00
CA VAL A 80 -11.38 -19.40 -8.24
C VAL A 80 -11.44 -19.82 -9.71
N LYS A 81 -12.38 -19.29 -10.50
CA LYS A 81 -12.65 -19.76 -11.88
C LYS A 81 -12.17 -18.84 -13.00
N GLN A 82 -11.94 -17.54 -12.77
CA GLN A 82 -11.75 -16.59 -13.88
C GLN A 82 -10.49 -15.70 -13.84
N TYR A 83 -9.57 -15.87 -12.88
CA TYR A 83 -8.33 -15.06 -12.79
C TYR A 83 -8.56 -13.54 -13.00
N GLY A 84 -9.71 -12.98 -12.61
CA GLY A 84 -9.97 -11.56 -12.82
C GLY A 84 -11.43 -11.14 -12.65
N TRP A 85 -11.69 -10.26 -11.68
CA TRP A 85 -12.93 -9.47 -11.61
C TRP A 85 -12.70 -8.04 -12.17
N TYR A 86 -11.82 -7.87 -13.18
CA TYR A 86 -11.48 -6.57 -13.78
C TYR A 86 -10.47 -5.72 -12.96
N ARG A 87 -9.51 -5.09 -13.68
CA ARG A 87 -8.53 -4.06 -13.24
C ARG A 87 -7.36 -4.45 -12.31
N SER A 88 -7.07 -5.73 -12.09
CA SER A 88 -5.84 -6.14 -11.39
C SER A 88 -4.58 -5.60 -12.10
N ASP A 89 -4.52 -5.64 -13.43
CA ASP A 89 -3.36 -5.16 -14.20
C ASP A 89 -3.16 -3.65 -14.05
N ALA A 90 -4.23 -2.86 -14.04
CA ALA A 90 -4.14 -1.41 -13.90
C ALA A 90 -3.67 -0.99 -12.50
N PHE A 91 -4.17 -1.67 -11.46
CA PHE A 91 -3.74 -1.41 -10.08
C PHE A 91 -2.32 -1.92 -9.84
N ALA A 92 -1.96 -3.10 -10.36
CA ALA A 92 -0.61 -3.63 -10.30
C ALA A 92 0.37 -2.72 -11.07
N ALA A 93 0.01 -2.23 -12.26
CA ALA A 93 0.80 -1.27 -13.02
C ALA A 93 0.98 0.04 -12.24
N TYR A 94 -0.07 0.55 -11.61
CA TYR A 94 0.00 1.74 -10.77
C TYR A 94 0.94 1.55 -9.57
N LEU A 95 0.83 0.42 -8.85
CA LEU A 95 1.77 0.11 -7.76
C LEU A 95 3.21 -0.05 -8.27
N SER A 96 3.40 -0.70 -9.43
CA SER A 96 4.72 -0.88 -10.04
C SER A 96 5.33 0.48 -10.43
N GLU A 97 4.51 1.41 -10.92
CA GLU A 97 4.94 2.78 -11.22
C GLU A 97 5.36 3.52 -9.94
N LEU A 98 4.58 3.42 -8.86
CA LEU A 98 4.94 4.01 -7.57
C LEU A 98 6.26 3.45 -7.05
N VAL A 99 6.45 2.13 -7.09
CA VAL A 99 7.71 1.50 -6.68
C VAL A 99 8.87 1.98 -7.58
N ALA A 100 8.68 2.06 -8.90
CA ALA A 100 9.69 2.54 -9.82
C ALA A 100 10.12 3.98 -9.55
N ARG A 101 9.19 4.87 -9.15
CA ARG A 101 9.50 6.28 -8.86
C ARG A 101 10.57 6.44 -7.77
N LYS A 102 10.60 5.54 -6.78
CA LYS A 102 11.62 5.58 -5.71
C LYS A 102 12.82 4.68 -5.97
N THR A 103 12.60 3.51 -6.58
CA THR A 103 13.62 2.45 -6.64
C THR A 103 14.25 2.28 -8.01
N GLN A 104 13.70 2.93 -9.05
CA GLN A 104 14.01 2.68 -10.46
C GLN A 104 13.80 1.21 -10.91
N LYS A 105 13.13 0.39 -10.08
CA LYS A 105 12.86 -1.03 -10.31
C LYS A 105 11.36 -1.31 -10.14
N PRO A 106 10.54 -1.25 -11.21
CA PRO A 106 9.08 -1.39 -11.10
C PRO A 106 8.61 -2.70 -10.47
N ASN A 107 9.35 -3.79 -10.70
CA ASN A 107 9.02 -5.13 -10.22
C ASN A 107 9.90 -5.57 -9.04
N LEU A 108 10.31 -4.61 -8.19
CA LEU A 108 11.15 -4.90 -7.02
C LEU A 108 10.49 -5.98 -6.15
N THR A 109 11.21 -7.07 -5.92
CA THR A 109 10.74 -8.16 -5.05
C THR A 109 11.03 -7.86 -3.58
N LEU A 110 10.31 -8.53 -2.67
CA LEU A 110 10.59 -8.43 -1.23
C LEU A 110 12.00 -8.90 -0.87
N GLY A 111 12.55 -9.88 -1.60
CA GLY A 111 13.91 -10.37 -1.39
C GLY A 111 14.96 -9.34 -1.81
N GLU A 112 14.76 -8.66 -2.93
CA GLU A 112 15.63 -7.56 -3.35
C GLU A 112 15.52 -6.35 -2.43
N LEU A 113 14.31 -6.02 -1.98
CA LEU A 113 14.08 -4.96 -1.00
C LEU A 113 14.82 -5.24 0.31
N HIS A 114 14.80 -6.48 0.78
CA HIS A 114 15.54 -6.88 1.98
C HIS A 114 17.06 -6.74 1.81
N ALA A 115 17.58 -6.95 0.59
CA ALA A 115 19.00 -6.77 0.30
C ALA A 115 19.45 -5.31 0.16
N LEU A 116 18.50 -4.35 0.07
CA LEU A 116 18.77 -2.91 -0.01
C LEU A 116 18.73 -2.21 1.37
N ALA A 117 18.17 -2.88 2.38
CA ALA A 117 18.07 -2.39 3.76
C ALA A 117 19.34 -2.73 4.56
#